data_AF-A0A2V8IX16-F1
#
_entry.id   AF-A0A2V8IX16-F1
#
_cell.length_a   1.000
_cell.length_b   1.000
_cell.length_c   1.000
_cell.angle_alpha   90.00
_cell.angle_beta   90.00
_cell.angle_gamma   90.00
#
_symmetry.space_group_name_H-M   'P 1'
#
loop_
_entity.id
_entity.type
_entity.pdbx_description
1 polymer ?
#
loop_
_entity_poly.entity_id
_entity_poly.type
_entity_poly.pdbx_seq_one_letter_code
_entity_poly.pdbx_strand_id
1 'polypeptide(L)'
;MHEYERNLEAARDSYRAARLDLERLRSSLHGEELQIAFMKDRQEVYERLIRLCLGHSSNPDAAEEAFAYMEEAKSRSLRDLLFGCLRAFSSSDSESGSDSGSGDLQRRVRDLRRELNWYYGRIEAAQLSREAMNPEKIRRLQDEARLREHEFLCILREHSLDTVDRKLQISATVTTDRIRAALPDETTLVEYFRVRERLVAAVLRREGLEIFPLGHLSRIRELLHSLQFQLSRVRLHVKDACRFEKSFIEATQVHLQGLYDEVMAPLCRSIQGRHLIFVPHDVLHYLPFQALFNGKQYLVDSFTVSYAPSASIYALCHTRQANASGPCLVLGVGDGTAPHILEEVRSVAAAVPSGELFVGSEASLEVLRKRGPESRVIHIATHGYFRQDNPLFSGIRLGDSYLNLYDLYGLHLPV
;
A
#
# COMPACT_ATOMS: atom_id res chain seq x y z
N MET A 1 20.81 25.59 12.98
CA MET A 1 21.12 26.91 13.57
C MET A 1 20.05 27.27 14.60
N HIS A 2 18.83 27.64 14.21
CA HIS A 2 17.79 28.08 15.16
C HIS A 2 17.36 27.03 16.22
N GLU A 3 17.29 25.74 15.87
CA GLU A 3 17.04 24.70 16.90
C GLU A 3 18.16 24.62 17.95
N TYR A 4 19.41 24.88 17.56
CA TYR A 4 20.57 24.87 18.46
C TYR A 4 20.58 26.12 19.35
N GLU A 5 20.11 27.24 18.82
CA GLU A 5 19.90 28.51 19.53
C GLU A 5 18.62 28.51 20.41
N ARG A 6 17.88 27.39 20.45
CA ARG A 6 16.58 27.25 21.14
C ARG A 6 15.50 28.23 20.67
N ASN A 7 15.65 28.85 19.51
CA ASN A 7 14.62 29.67 18.90
C ASN A 7 13.67 28.80 18.06
N LEU A 8 12.65 28.26 18.73
CA LEU A 8 11.73 27.28 18.15
C LEU A 8 10.78 27.88 17.09
N GLU A 9 10.40 29.16 17.22
CA GLU A 9 9.56 29.85 16.23
C GLU A 9 10.33 30.07 14.92
N ALA A 10 11.54 30.64 14.99
CA ALA A 10 12.38 30.83 13.80
C ALA A 10 12.77 29.51 13.13
N ALA A 11 12.96 28.45 13.94
CA ALA A 11 13.18 27.10 13.41
C ALA A 11 11.94 26.60 12.63
N ARG A 12 10.74 26.76 13.18
CA ARG A 12 9.48 26.36 12.53
C ARG A 12 9.28 27.08 11.21
N ASP A 13 9.50 28.39 11.16
CA ASP A 13 9.36 29.17 9.93
C ASP A 13 10.38 28.76 8.87
N SER A 14 11.62 28.49 9.28
CA SER A 14 12.66 27.95 8.38
C SER A 14 12.27 26.59 7.80
N TYR A 15 11.75 25.68 8.63
CA TYR A 15 11.30 24.37 8.14
C TYR A 15 10.05 24.47 7.26
N ARG A 16 9.14 25.42 7.52
CA ARG A 16 8.00 25.70 6.64
C ARG A 16 8.44 26.23 5.28
N ALA A 17 9.44 27.12 5.25
CA ALA A 17 10.03 27.59 4.01
C ALA A 17 10.71 26.44 3.25
N ALA A 18 11.52 25.63 3.94
CA ALA A 18 12.15 24.45 3.36
C ALA A 18 11.10 23.48 2.77
N ARG A 19 9.99 23.23 3.49
CA ARG A 19 8.88 22.41 3.00
C ARG A 19 8.30 22.96 1.68
N LEU A 20 8.07 24.27 1.58
CA LEU A 20 7.56 24.88 0.35
C LEU A 20 8.53 24.69 -0.83
N ASP A 21 9.83 24.82 -0.59
CA ASP A 21 10.83 24.60 -1.63
C ASP A 21 10.97 23.13 -2.02
N LEU A 22 10.87 22.20 -1.04
CA LEU A 22 10.79 20.77 -1.32
C LEU A 22 9.61 20.45 -2.24
N GLU A 23 8.46 21.05 -1.99
CA GLU A 23 7.27 20.83 -2.81
C GLU A 23 7.41 21.40 -4.21
N ARG A 24 8.01 22.59 -4.37
CA ARG A 24 8.32 23.14 -5.70
C ARG A 24 9.23 22.20 -6.47
N LEU A 25 10.33 21.75 -5.86
CA LEU A 25 11.26 20.82 -6.50
C LEU A 25 10.57 19.50 -6.86
N ARG A 26 9.79 18.92 -5.95
CA ARG A 26 9.05 17.68 -6.20
C ARG A 26 8.05 17.84 -7.35
N SER A 27 7.31 18.94 -7.40
CA SER A 27 6.35 19.23 -8.47
C SER A 27 7.04 19.38 -9.84
N SER A 28 8.31 19.76 -9.87
CA SER A 28 9.11 19.86 -11.08
C SER A 28 9.70 18.51 -11.54
N LEU A 29 9.65 17.47 -10.70
CA LEU A 29 10.15 16.14 -11.06
C LEU A 29 9.11 15.40 -11.92
N HIS A 30 9.52 15.03 -13.13
CA HIS A 30 8.72 14.29 -14.09
C HIS A 30 8.92 12.78 -13.93
N GLY A 31 7.87 12.08 -13.50
CA GLY A 31 7.87 10.64 -13.29
C GLY A 31 7.69 10.26 -11.82
N GLU A 32 6.76 9.35 -11.56
CA GLU A 32 6.35 8.95 -10.20
C GLU A 32 7.49 8.27 -9.44
N GLU A 33 8.31 7.47 -10.12
CA GLU A 33 9.47 6.81 -9.53
C GLU A 33 10.49 7.80 -8.96
N LEU A 34 10.75 8.90 -9.68
CA LEU A 34 11.66 9.94 -9.24
C LEU A 34 11.09 10.70 -8.04
N GLN A 35 9.77 10.93 -8.02
CA GLN A 35 9.11 11.55 -6.87
C GLN A 35 9.16 10.64 -5.63
N ILE A 36 8.96 9.34 -5.79
CA ILE A 36 9.08 8.34 -4.72
C ILE A 36 10.52 8.30 -4.18
N ALA A 37 11.51 8.20 -5.07
CA ALA A 37 12.92 8.18 -4.69
C ALA A 37 13.36 9.49 -4.01
N PHE A 38 12.96 10.64 -4.57
CA PHE A 38 13.24 11.96 -4.00
C PHE A 38 12.66 12.14 -2.61
N MET A 39 11.46 11.60 -2.35
CA MET A 39 10.82 11.78 -1.05
C MET A 39 11.43 10.93 0.05
N LYS A 40 11.99 9.76 -0.29
CA LYS A 40 12.66 8.86 0.66
C LYS A 40 13.75 9.58 1.47
N ASP A 41 14.52 10.45 0.83
CA ASP A 41 15.66 11.12 1.46
C ASP A 41 15.31 12.44 2.16
N ARG A 42 14.06 12.91 2.07
CA ARG A 42 13.65 14.24 2.54
C ARG A 42 12.53 14.24 3.58
N GLN A 43 12.20 13.07 4.13
CA GLN A 43 11.25 12.93 5.23
C GLN A 43 11.69 13.68 6.49
N GLU A 44 12.99 13.92 6.69
CA GLU A 44 13.50 14.59 7.89
C GLU A 44 12.87 15.98 8.11
N VAL A 45 12.60 16.76 7.05
CA VAL A 45 11.97 18.09 7.20
C VAL A 45 10.58 17.96 7.84
N TYR A 46 9.79 16.97 7.43
CA TYR A 46 8.47 16.70 8.00
C TYR A 46 8.58 16.15 9.42
N GLU A 47 9.52 15.23 9.68
CA GLU A 47 9.78 14.72 11.04
C GLU A 47 10.10 15.84 12.02
N ARG A 48 10.89 16.85 11.59
CA ARG A 48 11.23 18.03 12.41
C ARG A 48 10.03 18.92 12.67
N LEU A 49 9.22 19.19 11.64
CA LEU A 49 7.99 19.98 11.79
C LEU A 49 7.02 19.33 12.77
N ILE A 50 6.75 18.04 12.64
CA ILE A 50 5.89 17.27 13.56
C ILE A 50 6.42 17.37 14.99
N ARG A 51 7.73 17.19 15.19
CA ARG A 51 8.35 17.31 16.52
C ARG A 51 8.19 18.71 17.12
N LEU A 52 8.32 19.77 16.32
CA LEU A 52 8.15 21.15 16.78
C LEU A 52 6.69 21.42 17.19
N CYS A 53 5.72 20.91 16.43
CA CYS A 53 4.30 20.98 16.79
C CYS A 53 4.02 20.27 18.12
N LEU A 54 4.51 19.04 18.30
CA LEU A 54 4.31 18.26 19.53
C LEU A 54 5.05 18.82 20.76
N GLY A 55 6.12 19.60 20.55
CA GLY A 55 6.87 20.24 21.63
C GLY A 55 6.23 21.53 22.18
N HIS A 56 5.24 22.10 21.48
CA HIS A 56 4.55 23.33 21.88
C HIS A 56 3.16 23.03 22.44
N SER A 57 3.06 22.81 23.75
CA SER A 57 1.81 22.46 24.43
C SER A 57 0.77 23.59 24.51
N SER A 58 1.09 24.81 24.06
CA SER A 58 0.22 25.99 24.16
C SER A 58 -0.69 26.22 22.95
N ASN A 59 -0.48 25.52 21.83
CA ASN A 59 -1.27 25.73 20.61
C ASN A 59 -2.38 24.66 20.50
N PRO A 60 -3.67 25.04 20.56
CA PRO A 60 -4.78 24.09 20.43
C PRO A 60 -4.79 23.38 19.07
N ASP A 61 -4.24 24.00 18.03
CA ASP A 61 -4.21 23.45 16.66
C ASP A 61 -2.94 22.64 16.38
N ALA A 62 -2.05 22.45 17.36
CA ALA A 62 -0.79 21.73 17.16
C ALA A 62 -0.98 20.27 16.71
N ALA A 63 -2.00 19.60 17.22
CA ALA A 63 -2.32 18.23 16.83
C ALA A 63 -2.79 18.14 15.37
N GLU A 64 -3.65 19.07 14.95
CA GLU A 64 -4.14 19.18 13.57
C GLU A 64 -3.01 19.45 12.59
N GLU A 65 -2.13 20.40 12.93
CA GLU A 65 -0.98 20.73 12.09
C GLU A 65 0.01 19.57 11.99
N ALA A 66 0.31 18.90 13.10
CA ALA A 66 1.16 17.71 13.11
C ALA A 66 0.58 16.59 12.25
N PHE A 67 -0.72 16.33 12.36
CA PHE A 67 -1.41 15.33 11.56
C PHE A 67 -1.40 15.68 10.06
N ALA A 68 -1.61 16.95 9.71
CA ALA A 68 -1.48 17.42 8.33
C ALA A 68 -0.06 17.15 7.77
N TYR A 69 0.99 17.40 8.55
CA TYR A 69 2.36 17.08 8.13
C TYR A 69 2.63 15.58 8.01
N MET A 70 2.01 14.74 8.85
CA MET A 70 2.09 13.27 8.71
C MET A 70 1.49 12.81 7.37
N GLU A 71 0.32 13.33 7.02
CA GLU A 71 -0.39 13.00 5.79
C GLU A 71 0.26 13.59 4.52
N GLU A 72 0.87 14.78 4.62
CA GLU A 72 1.68 15.32 3.55
C GLU A 72 2.91 14.44 3.28
N ALA A 73 3.59 13.98 4.33
CA ALA A 73 4.81 13.19 4.22
C ALA A 73 4.58 11.76 3.68
N LYS A 74 3.47 11.12 4.03
CA LYS A 74 3.16 9.73 3.61
C LYS A 74 2.41 9.64 2.30
N SER A 75 1.36 10.45 2.18
CA SER A 75 0.21 10.10 1.34
C SER A 75 0.25 10.85 0.02
N ARG A 76 1.17 11.81 -0.12
CA ARG A 76 1.19 12.71 -1.27
C ARG A 76 1.64 12.03 -2.55
N SER A 77 2.74 11.28 -2.53
CA SER A 77 3.19 10.53 -3.72
C SER A 77 2.16 9.48 -4.15
N LEU A 78 1.55 8.75 -3.19
CA LEU A 78 0.52 7.76 -3.52
C LEU A 78 -0.76 8.41 -4.04
N ARG A 79 -1.18 9.56 -3.49
CA ARG A 79 -2.32 10.33 -4.03
C ARG A 79 -2.05 10.81 -5.44
N ASP A 80 -0.91 11.45 -5.67
CA ASP A 80 -0.55 11.96 -6.98
C ASP A 80 -0.51 10.83 -8.02
N LEU A 81 -0.04 9.64 -7.62
CA LEU A 81 -0.02 8.44 -8.43
C LEU A 81 -1.44 7.92 -8.73
N LEU A 82 -2.25 7.68 -7.69
CA LEU A 82 -3.62 7.18 -7.85
C LEU A 82 -4.48 8.12 -8.70
N PHE A 83 -4.42 9.43 -8.47
CA PHE A 83 -5.27 10.40 -9.17
C PHE A 83 -4.66 10.88 -10.50
N GLY A 84 -3.33 10.83 -10.64
CA GLY A 84 -2.62 11.14 -11.87
C GLY A 84 -2.82 10.05 -12.93
N CYS A 85 -2.61 8.78 -12.57
CA CYS A 85 -2.76 7.67 -13.51
C CYS A 85 -4.22 7.43 -13.93
N LEU A 86 -5.17 7.42 -12.98
CA LEU A 86 -6.58 7.14 -13.29
C LEU A 86 -7.13 8.04 -14.41
N ARG A 87 -6.70 9.31 -14.47
CA ARG A 87 -7.18 10.27 -15.48
C ARG A 87 -6.47 10.17 -16.83
N ALA A 88 -5.20 9.77 -16.86
CA ALA A 88 -4.47 9.55 -18.12
C ALA A 88 -5.12 8.43 -18.94
N PHE A 89 -5.62 7.39 -18.26
CA PHE A 89 -6.35 6.29 -18.88
C PHE A 89 -7.82 6.65 -19.23
N SER A 90 -8.51 7.47 -18.43
CA SER A 90 -9.86 7.92 -18.80
C SER A 90 -9.89 8.76 -20.08
N SER A 91 -8.81 9.48 -20.41
CA SER A 91 -8.70 10.21 -21.69
C SER A 91 -8.41 9.31 -22.89
N SER A 92 -7.93 8.08 -22.70
CA SER A 92 -7.62 7.16 -23.80
C SER A 92 -8.83 6.37 -24.32
N ASP A 93 -9.95 6.33 -23.60
CA ASP A 93 -11.18 5.66 -24.03
C ASP A 93 -12.08 6.55 -24.91
N SER A 94 -11.66 7.79 -25.18
CA SER A 94 -12.32 8.67 -26.15
C SER A 94 -11.82 8.35 -27.56
N GLU A 95 -12.41 7.34 -28.22
CA GLU A 95 -12.15 6.97 -29.63
C GLU A 95 -12.59 8.03 -30.68
N SER A 96 -12.42 9.31 -30.39
CA SER A 96 -12.82 10.37 -31.32
C SER A 96 -11.83 11.53 -31.27
N GLY A 97 -10.73 11.38 -32.01
CA GLY A 97 -9.76 12.44 -32.26
C GLY A 97 -8.54 11.91 -33.00
N SER A 98 -8.44 12.22 -34.29
CA SER A 98 -7.31 11.92 -35.16
C SER A 98 -6.00 12.50 -34.61
N ASP A 99 -5.14 11.66 -34.04
CA ASP A 99 -3.74 12.02 -33.79
C ASP A 99 -2.84 10.81 -34.07
N SER A 100 -2.19 10.83 -35.24
CA SER A 100 -1.38 9.71 -35.76
C SER A 100 -0.19 9.34 -34.88
N GLY A 101 0.26 10.25 -34.00
CA GLY A 101 1.34 10.00 -33.03
C GLY A 101 0.93 9.11 -31.85
N SER A 102 -0.31 9.18 -31.37
CA SER A 102 -0.78 8.39 -30.23
C SER A 102 -0.90 6.89 -30.57
N GLY A 103 -1.22 6.56 -31.82
CA GLY A 103 -1.38 5.17 -32.27
C GLY A 103 -0.07 4.37 -32.30
N ASP A 104 1.02 4.98 -32.74
CA ASP A 104 2.33 4.33 -32.80
C ASP A 104 2.94 4.10 -31.41
N LEU A 105 2.72 5.04 -30.49
CA LEU A 105 3.15 4.84 -29.12
C LEU A 105 2.33 3.77 -28.39
N GLN A 106 1.01 3.75 -28.56
CA GLN A 106 0.16 2.69 -28.02
C GLN A 106 0.55 1.31 -28.54
N ARG A 107 1.02 1.21 -29.80
CA ARG A 107 1.63 -0.02 -30.33
C ARG A 107 2.92 -0.34 -29.58
N ARG A 108 3.84 0.62 -29.43
CA ARG A 108 5.12 0.42 -28.72
C ARG A 108 4.93 -0.02 -27.26
N VAL A 109 4.00 0.60 -26.53
CA VAL A 109 3.64 0.22 -25.15
C VAL A 109 3.09 -1.21 -25.12
N ARG A 110 2.22 -1.59 -26.06
CA ARG A 110 1.70 -2.97 -26.15
C ARG A 110 2.78 -4.00 -26.50
N ASP A 111 3.71 -3.64 -27.38
CA ASP A 111 4.84 -4.51 -27.75
C ASP A 111 5.77 -4.74 -26.55
N LEU A 112 6.14 -3.67 -25.84
CA LEU A 112 6.96 -3.78 -24.63
C LEU A 112 6.29 -4.60 -23.54
N ARG A 113 4.97 -4.47 -23.34
CA ARG A 113 4.22 -5.34 -22.42
C ARG A 113 4.30 -6.81 -22.80
N ARG A 114 4.17 -7.13 -24.10
CA ARG A 114 4.31 -8.51 -24.59
C ARG A 114 5.72 -9.04 -24.37
N GLU A 115 6.75 -8.24 -24.62
CA GLU A 115 8.13 -8.61 -24.35
C GLU A 115 8.38 -8.85 -22.86
N LEU A 116 7.92 -7.95 -21.99
CA LEU A 116 8.06 -8.09 -20.53
C LEU A 116 7.38 -9.34 -20.01
N ASN A 117 6.13 -9.60 -20.42
CA ASN A 117 5.42 -10.83 -20.05
C ASN A 117 6.17 -12.09 -20.53
N TRP A 118 6.77 -12.05 -21.73
CA TRP A 118 7.60 -13.14 -22.23
C TRP A 118 8.84 -13.36 -21.35
N TYR A 119 9.57 -12.29 -20.99
CA TYR A 119 10.73 -12.40 -20.11
C TYR A 119 10.35 -12.95 -18.74
N TYR A 120 9.28 -12.43 -18.12
CA TYR A 120 8.83 -12.90 -16.80
C TYR A 120 8.40 -14.37 -16.83
N GLY A 121 7.63 -14.79 -17.84
CA GLY A 121 7.26 -16.20 -18.00
C GLY A 121 8.47 -17.12 -18.19
N ARG A 122 9.52 -16.66 -18.90
CA ARG A 122 10.78 -17.40 -19.06
C ARG A 122 11.59 -17.49 -17.77
N ILE A 123 11.65 -16.41 -17.00
CA ILE A 123 12.33 -16.37 -15.70
C ILE A 123 11.65 -17.34 -14.73
N GLU A 124 10.31 -17.28 -14.65
CA GLU A 124 9.52 -18.15 -13.79
C GLU A 124 9.66 -19.64 -14.18
N ALA A 125 9.52 -19.97 -15.47
CA ALA A 125 9.71 -21.33 -15.95
C ALA A 125 11.13 -21.86 -15.64
N ALA A 126 12.15 -21.00 -15.71
CA ALA A 126 13.52 -21.35 -15.36
C ALA A 126 13.73 -21.55 -13.85
N GLN A 127 12.98 -20.85 -13.00
CA GLN A 127 13.04 -20.97 -11.54
C GLN A 127 12.25 -22.18 -11.00
N LEU A 128 11.14 -22.55 -11.65
CA LEU A 128 10.31 -23.70 -11.27
C LEU A 128 10.85 -25.05 -11.78
N SER A 129 11.71 -25.03 -12.80
CA SER A 129 12.33 -26.27 -13.30
C SER A 129 13.30 -26.84 -12.26
N ARG A 130 13.15 -28.14 -11.93
CA ARG A 130 14.07 -28.87 -11.04
C ARG A 130 15.47 -29.07 -11.65
N GLU A 131 15.59 -28.92 -12.96
CA GLU A 131 16.89 -28.92 -13.63
C GLU A 131 17.53 -27.55 -13.44
N ALA A 132 18.64 -27.51 -12.70
CA ALA A 132 19.44 -26.33 -12.44
C ALA A 132 19.85 -25.65 -13.77
N MET A 133 19.01 -24.76 -14.28
CA MET A 133 19.37 -23.90 -15.38
C MET A 133 20.53 -23.01 -14.95
N ASN A 134 21.49 -22.81 -15.86
CA ASN A 134 22.68 -21.99 -15.64
C ASN A 134 22.25 -20.63 -15.01
N PRO A 135 22.67 -20.31 -13.78
CA PRO A 135 22.33 -19.05 -13.12
C PRO A 135 22.64 -17.82 -13.98
N GLU A 136 23.65 -17.90 -14.84
CA GLU A 136 23.99 -16.85 -15.80
C GLU A 136 22.88 -16.58 -16.82
N LYS A 137 22.15 -17.62 -17.25
CA LYS A 137 21.06 -17.47 -18.22
C LYS A 137 19.86 -16.76 -17.59
N ILE A 138 19.53 -17.09 -16.33
CA ILE A 138 18.48 -16.39 -15.57
C ILE A 138 18.88 -14.93 -15.37
N ARG A 139 20.14 -14.69 -14.98
CA ARG A 139 20.65 -13.32 -14.82
C ARG A 139 20.56 -12.51 -16.11
N ARG A 140 20.94 -13.09 -17.26
CA ARG A 140 20.79 -12.41 -18.57
C ARG A 140 19.33 -12.07 -18.88
N LEU A 141 18.39 -12.99 -18.64
CA LEU A 141 16.96 -12.71 -18.83
C LEU A 141 16.47 -11.58 -17.92
N GLN A 142 16.93 -11.54 -16.66
CA GLN A 142 16.60 -10.47 -15.72
C GLN A 142 17.17 -9.12 -16.16
N ASP A 143 18.41 -9.10 -16.66
CA ASP A 143 19.05 -7.87 -17.14
C ASP A 143 18.33 -7.32 -18.39
N GLU A 144 17.93 -8.18 -19.33
CA GLU A 144 17.10 -7.79 -20.49
C GLU A 144 15.70 -7.29 -20.08
N ALA A 145 15.05 -7.95 -19.12
CA ALA A 145 13.78 -7.51 -18.58
C ALA A 145 13.88 -6.09 -17.99
N ARG A 146 14.94 -5.82 -17.21
CA ARG A 146 15.21 -4.48 -16.65
C ARG A 146 15.42 -3.40 -17.70
N LEU A 147 16.07 -3.73 -18.82
CA LEU A 147 16.22 -2.78 -19.93
C LEU A 147 14.86 -2.40 -20.54
N ARG A 148 13.98 -3.39 -20.72
CA ARG A 148 12.62 -3.16 -21.23
C ARG A 148 11.72 -2.43 -20.24
N GLU A 149 11.87 -2.71 -18.95
CA GLU A 149 11.21 -1.95 -17.87
C GLU A 149 11.62 -0.47 -17.93
N HIS A 150 12.91 -0.19 -18.06
CA HIS A 150 13.41 1.17 -18.14
C HIS A 150 12.89 1.90 -19.40
N GLU A 151 12.92 1.24 -20.55
CA GLU A 151 12.38 1.77 -21.81
C GLU A 151 10.89 2.09 -21.70
N PHE A 152 10.11 1.18 -21.10
CA PHE A 152 8.69 1.36 -20.83
C PHE A 152 8.43 2.62 -19.99
N LEU A 153 9.20 2.81 -18.92
CA LEU A 153 9.06 3.97 -18.04
C LEU A 153 9.51 5.29 -18.68
N CYS A 154 10.50 5.26 -19.57
CA CYS A 154 10.88 6.44 -20.37
C CYS A 154 9.72 6.90 -21.25
N ILE A 155 9.10 5.97 -21.96
CA ILE A 155 7.94 6.24 -22.82
C ILE A 155 6.76 6.83 -22.03
N LEU A 156 6.48 6.30 -20.84
CA LEU A 156 5.42 6.83 -19.99
C LEU A 156 5.71 8.24 -19.45
N ARG A 157 7.00 8.54 -19.19
CA ARG A 157 7.43 9.86 -18.76
C ARG A 157 7.24 10.89 -19.85
N GLU A 158 7.62 10.57 -21.09
CA GLU A 158 7.44 11.45 -22.25
C GLU A 158 5.98 11.87 -22.41
N HIS A 159 5.03 10.95 -22.19
CA HIS A 159 3.59 11.27 -22.24
C HIS A 159 3.04 12.05 -21.05
N SER A 160 3.64 11.89 -19.87
CA SER A 160 3.23 12.65 -18.69
C SER A 160 3.56 14.14 -18.79
N LEU A 161 4.41 14.54 -19.75
CA LEU A 161 4.84 15.93 -20.00
C LEU A 161 3.76 16.76 -20.72
N ASP A 162 2.84 16.16 -21.46
CA ASP A 162 1.76 16.88 -22.15
C ASP A 162 0.56 17.18 -21.22
N THR A 163 0.54 16.62 -20.00
CA THR A 163 -0.56 16.77 -19.04
C THR A 163 -0.24 17.70 -17.86
N VAL A 164 0.77 18.56 -18.01
CA VAL A 164 1.33 19.42 -16.94
C VAL A 164 0.30 20.40 -16.36
N ASP A 165 -0.62 20.95 -17.18
CA ASP A 165 -1.65 21.87 -16.68
C ASP A 165 -2.72 21.19 -15.79
N ARG A 166 -2.87 19.87 -15.84
CA ARG A 166 -3.94 19.14 -15.13
C ARG A 166 -3.51 18.56 -13.78
N LYS A 167 -2.21 18.33 -13.54
CA LYS A 167 -1.69 17.86 -12.24
C LYS A 167 -1.80 18.93 -11.14
N LEU A 168 -1.78 20.21 -11.52
CA LEU A 168 -1.86 21.35 -10.59
C LEU A 168 -3.24 21.53 -9.94
N GLN A 169 -4.33 21.02 -10.53
CA GLN A 169 -5.68 21.24 -10.02
C GLN A 169 -6.14 20.23 -8.95
N ILE A 170 -5.45 19.11 -8.76
CA ILE A 170 -5.96 17.98 -7.94
C ILE A 170 -5.11 17.70 -6.69
N SER A 171 -4.02 18.45 -6.46
CA SER A 171 -3.31 18.47 -5.17
C SER A 171 -4.08 19.26 -4.10
N ALA A 172 -5.41 19.15 -4.07
CA ALA A 172 -6.19 19.62 -2.93
C ALA A 172 -5.84 18.71 -1.76
N THR A 173 -5.05 19.22 -0.81
CA THR A 173 -4.84 18.60 0.49
C THR A 173 -6.21 18.21 1.06
N VAL A 174 -6.40 16.92 1.34
CA VAL A 174 -7.62 16.48 2.02
C VAL A 174 -7.52 17.05 3.43
N THR A 175 -8.44 17.94 3.78
CA THR A 175 -8.44 18.57 5.11
C THR A 175 -8.84 17.55 6.17
N THR A 176 -8.38 17.73 7.41
CA THR A 176 -8.78 16.85 8.51
C THR A 176 -10.30 16.75 8.63
N ASP A 177 -11.03 17.84 8.41
CA ASP A 177 -12.50 17.85 8.45
C ASP A 177 -13.14 16.92 7.41
N ARG A 178 -12.56 16.84 6.20
CA ARG A 178 -13.04 15.89 5.18
C ARG A 178 -12.77 14.45 5.58
N ILE A 179 -11.63 14.21 6.24
CA ILE A 179 -11.31 12.88 6.77
C ILE A 179 -12.29 12.51 7.89
N ARG A 180 -12.57 13.43 8.82
CA ARG A 180 -13.57 13.25 9.89
C ARG A 180 -14.96 12.97 9.36
N ALA A 181 -15.39 13.73 8.36
CA ALA A 181 -16.70 13.55 7.73
C ALA A 181 -16.83 12.19 7.02
N ALA A 182 -15.73 11.62 6.55
CA ALA A 182 -15.70 10.31 5.92
C ALA A 182 -15.67 9.14 6.92
N LEU A 183 -15.34 9.37 8.20
CA LEU A 183 -15.35 8.32 9.21
C LEU A 183 -16.80 7.94 9.57
N PRO A 184 -17.19 6.65 9.46
CA PRO A 184 -18.49 6.17 9.94
C PRO A 184 -18.66 6.35 11.44
N ASP A 185 -19.89 6.15 11.93
CA ASP A 185 -20.15 6.08 13.37
C ASP A 185 -19.37 4.91 13.99
N GLU A 186 -19.08 5.02 15.29
CA GLU A 186 -18.34 3.98 16.05
C GLU A 186 -17.00 3.56 15.43
N THR A 187 -16.35 4.46 14.70
CA THR A 187 -15.07 4.19 14.03
C THR A 187 -13.97 5.10 14.54
N THR A 188 -12.81 4.53 14.86
CA THR A 188 -11.59 5.27 15.20
C THR A 188 -10.50 4.95 14.17
N LEU A 189 -9.87 5.99 13.62
CA LEU A 189 -8.69 5.85 12.76
C LEU A 189 -7.44 6.10 13.58
N VAL A 190 -6.47 5.18 13.48
CA VAL A 190 -5.19 5.26 14.16
C VAL A 190 -4.08 5.31 13.12
N GLU A 191 -3.42 6.46 13.03
CA GLU A 191 -2.33 6.69 12.09
C GLU A 191 -0.98 6.76 12.79
N TYR A 192 -0.08 5.86 12.43
CA TYR A 192 1.27 5.80 13.01
C TYR A 192 2.28 6.56 12.16
N PHE A 193 3.18 7.32 12.74
CA PHE A 193 4.26 7.98 11.99
C PHE A 193 5.57 7.88 12.74
N ARG A 194 6.69 7.74 12.02
CA ARG A 194 8.01 7.65 12.63
C ARG A 194 8.62 9.05 12.70
N VAL A 195 9.04 9.45 13.89
CA VAL A 195 9.83 10.66 14.12
C VAL A 195 11.18 10.22 14.69
N ARG A 196 12.19 10.10 13.83
CA ARG A 196 13.50 9.51 14.16
C ARG A 196 13.37 8.10 14.75
N GLU A 197 13.90 7.86 15.95
CA GLU A 197 13.84 6.57 16.66
C GLU A 197 12.58 6.41 17.54
N ARG A 198 11.60 7.30 17.41
CA ARG A 198 10.32 7.20 18.12
C ARG A 198 9.16 7.09 17.17
N LEU A 199 8.15 6.36 17.62
CA LEU A 199 6.87 6.28 16.94
C LEU A 199 5.90 7.28 17.58
N VAL A 200 5.03 7.86 16.77
CA VAL A 200 3.86 8.63 17.23
C VAL A 200 2.61 8.04 16.61
N ALA A 201 1.48 8.16 17.29
CA ALA A 201 0.18 7.76 16.74
C ALA A 201 -0.84 8.89 16.87
N ALA A 202 -1.46 9.24 15.77
CA ALA A 202 -2.62 10.12 15.72
C ALA A 202 -3.88 9.26 15.82
N VAL A 203 -4.69 9.49 16.85
CA VAL A 203 -6.00 8.88 17.05
C VAL A 203 -7.05 9.88 16.61
N LEU A 204 -7.62 9.64 15.42
CA LEU A 204 -8.64 10.47 14.81
C LEU A 204 -10.03 9.85 15.01
N ARG A 205 -10.93 10.66 15.54
CA ARG A 205 -12.36 10.38 15.70
C ARG A 205 -13.16 11.47 14.98
N ARG A 206 -14.46 11.27 14.82
CA ARG A 206 -15.34 12.28 14.23
C ARG A 206 -15.29 13.63 14.98
N GLU A 207 -15.19 13.60 16.31
CA GLU A 207 -15.22 14.79 17.17
C GLU A 207 -13.88 15.07 17.88
N GLY A 208 -12.76 14.60 17.37
CA GLY A 208 -11.47 14.97 17.95
C GLY A 208 -10.26 14.28 17.34
N LEU A 209 -9.10 14.85 17.63
CA LEU A 209 -7.80 14.33 17.23
C LEU A 209 -6.86 14.43 18.42
N GLU A 210 -6.22 13.31 18.77
CA GLU A 210 -5.21 13.25 19.83
C GLU A 210 -3.95 12.59 19.27
N ILE A 211 -2.76 13.12 19.59
CA ILE A 211 -1.49 12.52 19.18
C ILE A 211 -0.73 12.02 20.40
N PHE A 212 -0.33 10.74 20.33
CA PHE A 212 0.37 10.04 21.39
C PHE A 212 1.81 9.78 20.98
N PRO A 213 2.80 10.16 21.81
CA PRO A 213 4.14 9.60 21.68
C PRO A 213 4.11 8.13 22.11
N LEU A 214 4.70 7.27 21.29
CA LEU A 214 4.81 5.84 21.53
C LEU A 214 6.27 5.44 21.82
N GLY A 215 6.49 4.13 21.90
CA GLY A 215 7.79 3.53 22.16
C GLY A 215 8.86 3.79 21.10
N HIS A 216 10.04 3.28 21.40
CA HIS A 216 11.20 3.36 20.51
C HIS A 216 11.08 2.34 19.36
N LEU A 217 11.44 2.77 18.16
CA LEU A 217 11.33 1.94 16.97
C LEU A 217 12.22 0.69 17.04
N SER A 218 13.40 0.81 17.65
CA SER A 218 14.31 -0.31 17.92
C SER A 218 13.63 -1.44 18.70
N ARG A 219 12.92 -1.09 19.78
CA ARG A 219 12.18 -2.06 20.60
C ARG A 219 11.06 -2.75 19.82
N ILE A 220 10.29 -1.99 19.05
CA ILE A 220 9.22 -2.53 18.20
C ILE A 220 9.79 -3.47 17.14
N ARG A 221 10.92 -3.12 16.52
CA ARG A 221 11.63 -3.96 15.54
C ARG A 221 12.09 -5.28 16.15
N GLU A 222 12.66 -5.26 17.35
CA GLU A 222 13.07 -6.47 18.06
C GLU A 222 11.89 -7.42 18.33
N LEU A 223 10.76 -6.86 18.79
CA LEU A 223 9.54 -7.62 19.05
C LEU A 223 8.96 -8.22 17.76
N LEU A 224 8.90 -7.43 16.68
CA LEU A 224 8.45 -7.90 15.36
C LEU A 224 9.35 -9.00 14.81
N HIS A 225 10.67 -8.83 14.91
CA HIS A 225 11.63 -9.85 14.47
C HIS A 225 11.47 -11.15 15.27
N SER A 226 11.25 -11.04 16.59
CA SER A 226 10.99 -12.19 17.44
C SER A 226 9.68 -12.90 17.07
N LEU A 227 8.62 -12.14 16.78
CA LEU A 227 7.34 -12.68 16.29
C LEU A 227 7.52 -13.42 14.95
N GLN A 228 8.20 -12.79 13.98
CA GLN A 228 8.49 -13.41 12.68
C GLN A 228 9.32 -14.68 12.84
N PHE A 229 10.30 -14.67 13.74
CA PHE A 229 11.08 -15.85 14.07
C PHE A 229 10.18 -16.99 14.60
N GLN A 230 9.30 -16.71 15.57
CA GLN A 230 8.38 -17.75 16.07
C GLN A 230 7.46 -18.30 14.97
N LEU A 231 6.90 -17.44 14.12
CA LEU A 231 6.03 -17.87 13.01
C LEU A 231 6.79 -18.72 11.97
N SER A 232 8.05 -18.38 11.70
CA SER A 232 8.87 -19.15 10.75
C SER A 232 9.18 -20.57 11.25
N ARG A 233 9.32 -20.77 12.57
CA ARG A 233 9.56 -22.10 13.17
C ARG A 233 8.40 -23.07 12.91
N VAL A 234 7.16 -22.57 12.93
CA VAL A 234 5.96 -23.37 12.63
C VAL A 234 5.99 -23.91 11.20
N ARG A 235 6.43 -23.07 10.24
CA ARG A 235 6.56 -23.48 8.82
C ARG A 235 7.59 -24.59 8.62
N LEU A 236 8.63 -24.65 9.46
CA LEU A 236 9.68 -25.66 9.37
C LEU A 236 9.31 -26.99 10.06
N HIS A 237 8.45 -26.96 11.07
CA HIS A 237 8.12 -28.12 11.91
C HIS A 237 6.64 -28.51 11.82
N VAL A 238 6.02 -28.39 10.64
CA VAL A 238 4.57 -28.64 10.44
C VAL A 238 4.14 -30.01 10.98
N LYS A 239 4.99 -31.04 10.91
CA LYS A 239 4.71 -32.39 11.41
C LYS A 239 4.72 -32.50 12.95
N ASP A 240 5.48 -31.66 13.64
CA ASP A 240 5.60 -31.64 15.10
C ASP A 240 4.82 -30.48 15.76
N ALA A 241 4.26 -29.58 14.95
CA ALA A 241 3.54 -28.39 15.41
C ALA A 241 2.37 -28.75 16.35
N CYS A 242 1.63 -29.82 16.06
CA CYS A 242 0.53 -30.29 16.91
C CYS A 242 0.99 -30.74 18.31
N ARG A 243 2.25 -31.19 18.47
CA ARG A 243 2.76 -31.67 19.77
C ARG A 243 3.11 -30.53 20.72
N PHE A 244 3.48 -29.37 20.19
CA PHE A 244 3.92 -28.21 20.97
C PHE A 244 3.01 -26.99 20.78
N GLU A 245 1.80 -27.20 20.27
CA GLU A 245 0.84 -26.16 19.90
C GLU A 245 0.66 -25.12 21.02
N LYS A 246 0.38 -25.56 22.24
CA LYS A 246 0.19 -24.66 23.39
C LYS A 246 1.41 -23.77 23.65
N SER A 247 2.61 -24.36 23.67
CA SER A 247 3.85 -23.63 23.91
C SER A 247 4.16 -22.63 22.78
N PHE A 248 3.85 -22.98 21.52
CA PHE A 248 3.97 -22.05 20.41
C PHE A 248 2.99 -20.88 20.51
N ILE A 249 1.73 -21.15 20.87
CA ILE A 249 0.72 -20.12 21.07
C ILE A 249 1.15 -19.17 22.18
N GLU A 250 1.53 -19.70 23.35
CA GLU A 250 1.99 -18.92 24.50
C GLU A 250 3.19 -18.03 24.14
N ALA A 251 4.21 -18.60 23.48
CA ALA A 251 5.39 -17.84 23.04
C ALA A 251 5.03 -16.74 22.03
N THR A 252 4.08 -17.01 21.12
CA THR A 252 3.59 -16.03 20.15
C THR A 252 2.80 -14.91 20.86
N GLN A 253 1.95 -15.26 21.83
CA GLN A 253 1.19 -14.32 22.64
C GLN A 253 2.10 -13.37 23.43
N VAL A 254 3.23 -13.84 23.97
CA VAL A 254 4.20 -12.96 24.65
C VAL A 254 4.70 -11.85 23.73
N HIS A 255 5.04 -12.17 22.47
CA HIS A 255 5.51 -11.15 21.52
C HIS A 255 4.37 -10.23 21.06
N LEU A 256 3.17 -10.78 20.83
CA LEU A 256 1.98 -9.99 20.47
C LEU A 256 1.55 -9.05 21.60
N GLN A 257 1.72 -9.47 22.86
CA GLN A 257 1.45 -8.62 24.02
C GLN A 257 2.49 -7.51 24.16
N GLY A 258 3.77 -7.82 24.00
CA GLY A 258 4.80 -6.78 23.98
C GLY A 258 4.56 -5.74 22.88
N LEU A 259 4.10 -6.17 21.69
CA LEU A 259 3.72 -5.25 20.61
C LEU A 259 2.48 -4.44 20.97
N TYR A 260 1.46 -5.06 21.57
CA TYR A 260 0.26 -4.37 22.05
C TYR A 260 0.61 -3.25 23.05
N ASP A 261 1.47 -3.55 24.02
CA ASP A 261 1.89 -2.59 25.05
C ASP A 261 2.60 -1.36 24.45
N GLU A 262 3.38 -1.55 23.38
CA GLU A 262 4.14 -0.48 22.73
C GLU A 262 3.27 0.39 21.78
N VAL A 263 2.34 -0.23 21.04
CA VAL A 263 1.64 0.46 19.93
C VAL A 263 0.17 0.76 20.20
N MET A 264 -0.47 0.03 21.11
CA MET A 264 -1.92 0.05 21.28
C MET A 264 -2.35 0.46 22.69
N ALA A 265 -1.70 -0.06 23.73
CA ALA A 265 -2.06 0.24 25.12
C ALA A 265 -2.11 1.75 25.44
N PRO A 266 -1.18 2.61 24.95
CA PRO A 266 -1.24 4.06 25.19
C PRO A 266 -2.48 4.73 24.59
N LEU A 267 -3.07 4.12 23.55
CA LEU A 267 -4.17 4.70 22.75
C LEU A 267 -5.55 4.29 23.29
N CYS A 268 -5.62 3.26 24.12
CA CYS A 268 -6.88 2.60 24.48
C CYS A 268 -7.92 3.52 25.14
N ARG A 269 -7.48 4.56 25.85
CA ARG A 269 -8.39 5.54 26.48
C ARG A 269 -9.08 6.46 25.46
N SER A 270 -8.46 6.67 24.31
CA SER A 270 -8.96 7.56 23.27
C SER A 270 -9.68 6.81 22.15
N ILE A 271 -9.67 5.48 22.17
CA ILE A 271 -10.40 4.65 21.21
C ILE A 271 -11.87 4.62 21.56
N GLN A 272 -12.71 4.85 20.56
CA GLN A 272 -14.16 4.83 20.67
C GLN A 272 -14.76 3.94 19.57
N GLY A 273 -15.91 3.34 19.88
CA GLY A 273 -16.66 2.51 18.95
C GLY A 273 -16.12 1.09 18.79
N ARG A 274 -16.47 0.45 17.68
CA ARG A 274 -16.28 -0.99 17.43
C ARG A 274 -15.44 -1.30 16.19
N HIS A 275 -15.08 -0.28 15.43
CA HIS A 275 -14.24 -0.41 14.25
C HIS A 275 -12.94 0.40 14.38
N LEU A 276 -11.81 -0.25 14.10
CA LEU A 276 -10.49 0.38 14.07
C LEU A 276 -9.94 0.36 12.66
N ILE A 277 -9.55 1.53 12.15
CA ILE A 277 -8.84 1.67 10.90
C ILE A 277 -7.38 1.97 11.23
N PHE A 278 -6.47 1.08 10.86
CA PHE A 278 -5.04 1.32 11.02
C PHE A 278 -4.45 1.92 9.75
N VAL A 279 -3.66 2.99 9.92
CA VAL A 279 -2.76 3.53 8.91
C VAL A 279 -1.32 3.28 9.38
N PRO A 280 -0.73 2.12 9.00
CA PRO A 280 0.62 1.75 9.45
C PRO A 280 1.70 2.63 8.82
N HIS A 281 2.91 2.53 9.36
CA HIS A 281 4.10 3.17 8.81
C HIS A 281 5.36 2.39 9.15
N ASP A 282 6.35 2.41 8.24
CA ASP A 282 7.62 1.70 8.39
C ASP A 282 7.36 0.21 8.71
N VAL A 283 8.08 -0.37 9.66
CA VAL A 283 7.94 -1.79 10.04
C VAL A 283 6.54 -2.21 10.50
N LEU A 284 5.66 -1.28 10.84
CA LEU A 284 4.29 -1.60 11.24
C LEU A 284 3.43 -2.13 10.10
N HIS A 285 3.85 -1.98 8.83
CA HIS A 285 3.19 -2.68 7.72
C HIS A 285 3.25 -4.22 7.85
N TYR A 286 4.19 -4.74 8.65
CA TYR A 286 4.32 -6.17 8.93
C TYR A 286 3.60 -6.60 10.22
N LEU A 287 2.97 -5.67 10.95
CA LEU A 287 2.29 -5.97 12.20
C LEU A 287 0.85 -6.42 11.95
N PRO A 288 0.46 -7.65 12.34
CA PRO A 288 -0.93 -8.07 12.29
C PRO A 288 -1.72 -7.46 13.46
N PHE A 289 -2.22 -6.23 13.30
CA PHE A 289 -2.90 -5.52 14.40
C PHE A 289 -4.08 -6.30 14.99
N GLN A 290 -4.84 -7.00 14.14
CA GLN A 290 -5.96 -7.84 14.58
C GLN A 290 -5.54 -8.96 15.56
N ALA A 291 -4.28 -9.40 15.50
CA ALA A 291 -3.73 -10.44 16.36
C ALA A 291 -3.02 -9.89 17.60
N LEU A 292 -2.97 -8.57 17.82
CA LEU A 292 -2.39 -8.02 19.04
C LEU A 292 -3.14 -8.55 20.27
N PHE A 293 -2.40 -8.96 21.30
CA PHE A 293 -2.95 -9.63 22.47
C PHE A 293 -2.82 -8.74 23.70
N ASN A 294 -3.92 -8.41 24.38
CA ASN A 294 -3.89 -7.49 25.52
C ASN A 294 -3.61 -8.18 26.88
N GLY A 295 -3.13 -9.43 26.85
CA GLY A 295 -2.96 -10.29 28.02
C GLY A 295 -4.20 -11.11 28.39
N LYS A 296 -5.36 -10.84 27.77
CA LYS A 296 -6.61 -11.60 27.97
C LYS A 296 -7.23 -12.10 26.68
N GLN A 297 -7.33 -11.24 25.67
CA GLN A 297 -7.96 -11.53 24.38
C GLN A 297 -7.23 -10.80 23.25
N TYR A 298 -7.50 -11.23 22.02
CA TYR A 298 -6.96 -10.58 20.83
C TYR A 298 -7.75 -9.33 20.48
N LEU A 299 -7.13 -8.41 19.74
CA LEU A 299 -7.78 -7.17 19.34
C LEU A 299 -9.04 -7.42 18.50
N VAL A 300 -9.00 -8.42 17.62
CA VAL A 300 -10.13 -8.84 16.78
C VAL A 300 -11.36 -9.31 17.58
N ASP A 301 -11.17 -9.76 18.82
CA ASP A 301 -12.27 -10.20 19.68
C ASP A 301 -13.09 -9.01 20.19
N SER A 302 -12.52 -7.80 20.18
CA SER A 302 -13.15 -6.57 20.67
C SER A 302 -13.52 -5.61 19.55
N PHE A 303 -12.73 -5.58 18.47
CA PHE A 303 -12.88 -4.63 17.38
C PHE A 303 -12.86 -5.33 16.03
N THR A 304 -13.70 -4.84 15.12
CA THR A 304 -13.46 -5.07 13.70
C THR A 304 -12.29 -4.20 13.24
N VAL A 305 -11.44 -4.72 12.37
CA VAL A 305 -10.20 -4.06 11.95
C VAL A 305 -10.17 -3.92 10.43
N SER A 306 -9.82 -2.72 9.96
CA SER A 306 -9.46 -2.47 8.57
C SER A 306 -8.16 -1.69 8.48
N TYR A 307 -7.64 -1.59 7.26
CA TYR A 307 -6.39 -0.92 6.97
C TYR A 307 -6.61 0.13 5.89
N ALA A 308 -5.91 1.24 5.99
CA ALA A 308 -5.79 2.20 4.92
C ALA A 308 -4.32 2.56 4.71
N PRO A 309 -3.89 2.85 3.47
CA PRO A 309 -2.53 3.33 3.22
C PRO A 309 -2.34 4.75 3.78
N SER A 310 -3.43 5.51 3.92
CA SER A 310 -3.45 6.84 4.50
C SER A 310 -4.85 7.29 4.88
N ALA A 311 -4.95 8.27 5.79
CA ALA A 311 -6.25 8.84 6.16
C ALA A 311 -6.92 9.61 5.01
N SER A 312 -6.14 10.34 4.22
CA SER A 312 -6.60 11.01 2.99
C SER A 312 -7.11 10.02 1.95
N ILE A 313 -6.39 8.92 1.70
CA ILE A 313 -6.82 7.89 0.75
C ILE A 313 -8.10 7.22 1.23
N TYR A 314 -8.18 6.89 2.52
CA TYR A 314 -9.40 6.37 3.13
C TYR A 314 -10.59 7.28 2.85
N ALA A 315 -10.47 8.57 3.16
CA ALA A 315 -11.53 9.54 2.96
C ALA A 315 -11.97 9.65 1.50
N LEU A 316 -11.01 9.65 0.57
CA LEU A 316 -11.29 9.70 -0.86
C LEU A 316 -11.98 8.43 -1.36
N CYS A 317 -11.56 7.24 -0.91
CA CYS A 317 -12.25 6.00 -1.22
C CYS A 317 -13.69 5.98 -0.69
N HIS A 318 -13.94 6.57 0.48
CA HIS A 318 -15.28 6.62 1.09
C HIS A 318 -16.25 7.59 0.38
N THR A 319 -15.76 8.49 -0.48
CA THR A 319 -16.64 9.30 -1.35
C THR A 319 -17.20 8.53 -2.53
N ARG A 320 -16.71 7.32 -2.78
CA ARG A 320 -17.16 6.50 -3.90
C ARG A 320 -18.31 5.60 -3.50
N GLN A 321 -19.23 5.37 -4.44
CA GLN A 321 -20.39 4.53 -4.21
C GLN A 321 -20.05 3.06 -4.44
N ALA A 322 -20.18 2.24 -3.39
CA ALA A 322 -19.93 0.81 -3.46
C ALA A 322 -20.95 0.07 -4.34
N ASN A 323 -20.45 -0.86 -5.15
CA ASN A 323 -21.22 -1.71 -6.03
C ASN A 323 -21.87 -2.79 -5.19
N ALA A 324 -23.19 -2.65 -5.01
CA ALA A 324 -23.97 -3.58 -4.21
C ALA A 324 -24.56 -4.75 -5.03
N SER A 325 -24.30 -4.83 -6.33
CA SER A 325 -24.92 -5.81 -7.23
C SER A 325 -23.94 -6.41 -8.23
N GLY A 326 -24.28 -7.58 -8.76
CA GLY A 326 -23.46 -8.28 -9.75
C GLY A 326 -22.95 -9.65 -9.26
N PRO A 327 -22.36 -10.45 -10.17
CA PRO A 327 -21.80 -11.76 -9.85
C PRO A 327 -20.54 -11.66 -8.98
N CYS A 328 -20.10 -12.82 -8.46
CA CYS A 328 -18.79 -12.96 -7.84
C CYS A 328 -17.82 -13.56 -8.86
N LEU A 329 -16.86 -12.79 -9.33
CA LEU A 329 -15.82 -13.27 -10.23
C LEU A 329 -14.72 -13.96 -9.41
N VAL A 330 -14.45 -15.23 -9.72
CA VAL A 330 -13.47 -16.04 -9.00
C VAL A 330 -12.39 -16.51 -9.98
N LEU A 331 -11.15 -16.07 -9.76
CA LEU A 331 -9.98 -16.37 -10.60
C LEU A 331 -8.96 -17.18 -9.80
N GLY A 332 -8.52 -18.33 -10.33
CA GLY A 332 -7.55 -19.21 -9.65
C GLY A 332 -6.37 -19.61 -10.54
N VAL A 333 -5.15 -19.24 -10.13
CA VAL A 333 -3.91 -19.63 -10.82
C VAL A 333 -3.06 -20.48 -9.87
N GLY A 334 -3.39 -21.77 -9.79
CA GLY A 334 -2.65 -22.74 -8.98
C GLY A 334 -1.42 -23.30 -9.71
N ASP A 335 -0.41 -23.71 -8.94
CA ASP A 335 0.74 -24.47 -9.44
C ASP A 335 1.22 -25.51 -8.41
N GLY A 336 2.33 -26.19 -8.70
CA GLY A 336 2.89 -27.22 -7.82
C GLY A 336 3.37 -26.71 -6.45
N THR A 337 3.60 -25.41 -6.29
CA THR A 337 4.01 -24.77 -5.04
C THR A 337 2.83 -24.23 -4.22
N ALA A 338 1.70 -23.97 -4.88
CA ALA A 338 0.44 -23.57 -4.28
C ALA A 338 -0.72 -24.50 -4.69
N PRO A 339 -0.66 -25.80 -4.34
CA PRO A 339 -1.65 -26.79 -4.81
C PRO A 339 -3.07 -26.56 -4.27
N HIS A 340 -3.21 -25.88 -3.13
CA HIS A 340 -4.50 -25.62 -2.49
C HIS A 340 -5.32 -24.50 -3.15
N ILE A 341 -4.73 -23.71 -4.07
CA ILE A 341 -5.45 -22.64 -4.79
C ILE A 341 -6.68 -23.20 -5.52
N LEU A 342 -6.56 -24.36 -6.17
CA LEU A 342 -7.68 -24.95 -6.92
C LEU A 342 -8.83 -25.38 -6.00
N GLU A 343 -8.52 -25.86 -4.80
CA GLU A 343 -9.51 -26.24 -3.81
C GLU A 343 -10.20 -24.99 -3.21
N GLU A 344 -9.42 -23.94 -2.92
CA GLU A 344 -9.90 -22.65 -2.44
C GLU A 344 -10.92 -22.04 -3.41
N VAL A 345 -10.55 -21.83 -4.67
CA VAL A 345 -11.42 -21.12 -5.64
C VAL A 345 -12.70 -21.90 -5.96
N ARG A 346 -12.65 -23.23 -5.97
CA ARG A 346 -13.84 -24.07 -6.12
C ARG A 346 -14.78 -23.92 -4.92
N SER A 347 -14.22 -23.89 -3.72
CA SER A 347 -14.98 -23.71 -2.49
C SER A 347 -15.62 -22.32 -2.42
N VAL A 348 -14.88 -21.27 -2.78
CA VAL A 348 -15.39 -19.90 -2.84
C VAL A 348 -16.51 -19.78 -3.87
N ALA A 349 -16.29 -20.25 -5.09
CA ALA A 349 -17.30 -20.19 -6.16
C ALA A 349 -18.60 -20.93 -5.80
N ALA A 350 -18.51 -22.05 -5.07
CA ALA A 350 -19.67 -22.79 -4.61
C ALA A 350 -20.41 -22.12 -3.43
N ALA A 351 -19.70 -21.33 -2.60
CA ALA A 351 -20.27 -20.68 -1.42
C ALA A 351 -20.95 -19.34 -1.72
N VAL A 352 -20.60 -18.69 -2.83
CA VAL A 352 -21.13 -17.36 -3.20
C VAL A 352 -22.28 -17.45 -4.20
N PRO A 353 -23.30 -16.57 -4.11
CA PRO A 353 -24.32 -16.46 -5.14
C PRO A 353 -23.70 -16.02 -6.48
N SER A 354 -24.07 -16.69 -7.57
CA SER A 354 -23.63 -16.35 -8.93
C SER A 354 -22.09 -16.28 -9.08
N GLY A 355 -21.38 -17.29 -8.55
CA GLY A 355 -19.94 -17.43 -8.70
C GLY A 355 -19.54 -17.81 -10.13
N GLU A 356 -18.78 -16.92 -10.81
CA GLU A 356 -18.17 -17.19 -12.11
C GLU A 356 -16.71 -17.62 -11.91
N LEU A 357 -16.42 -18.91 -12.08
CA LEU A 357 -15.11 -19.49 -11.83
C LEU A 357 -14.28 -19.63 -13.11
N PHE A 358 -13.06 -19.09 -13.10
CA PHE A 358 -12.05 -19.28 -14.13
C PHE A 358 -10.74 -19.76 -13.49
N VAL A 359 -10.10 -20.77 -14.09
CA VAL A 359 -8.89 -21.40 -13.53
C VAL A 359 -7.78 -21.56 -14.58
N GLY A 360 -6.53 -21.59 -14.12
CA GLY A 360 -5.37 -21.79 -14.98
C GLY A 360 -5.27 -20.67 -16.03
N SER A 361 -5.11 -21.03 -17.31
CA SER A 361 -5.00 -20.06 -18.40
C SER A 361 -6.27 -19.25 -18.66
N GLU A 362 -7.44 -19.73 -18.22
CA GLU A 362 -8.72 -19.01 -18.38
C GLU A 362 -8.86 -17.88 -17.36
N ALA A 363 -8.10 -17.89 -16.26
CA ALA A 363 -8.04 -16.81 -15.28
C ALA A 363 -7.21 -15.62 -15.80
N SER A 364 -7.60 -15.08 -16.95
CA SER A 364 -6.81 -14.13 -17.75
C SER A 364 -7.08 -12.67 -17.43
N LEU A 365 -6.17 -11.79 -17.86
CA LEU A 365 -6.36 -10.33 -17.77
C LEU A 365 -7.59 -9.85 -18.56
N GLU A 366 -7.89 -10.49 -19.70
CA GLU A 366 -9.04 -10.15 -20.52
C GLU A 366 -10.36 -10.44 -19.79
N VAL A 367 -10.45 -11.59 -19.11
CA VAL A 367 -11.63 -11.93 -18.29
C VAL A 367 -11.79 -10.90 -17.16
N LEU A 368 -10.71 -10.56 -16.46
CA LEU A 368 -10.74 -9.54 -15.40
C LEU A 368 -11.21 -8.18 -15.93
N ARG A 369 -10.73 -7.74 -17.10
CA ARG A 369 -11.15 -6.48 -17.72
C ARG A 369 -12.63 -6.46 -18.13
N LYS A 370 -13.11 -7.58 -18.68
CA LYS A 370 -14.48 -7.66 -19.20
C LYS A 370 -15.52 -7.88 -18.11
N ARG A 371 -15.23 -8.74 -17.14
CA ARG A 371 -16.17 -9.14 -16.07
C ARG A 371 -16.00 -8.32 -14.80
N GLY A 372 -14.80 -7.82 -14.53
CA GLY A 372 -14.49 -7.01 -13.34
C GLY A 372 -15.47 -5.86 -13.11
N PRO A 373 -15.70 -4.96 -14.08
CA PRO A 373 -16.59 -3.81 -13.89
C PRO A 373 -18.02 -4.18 -13.47
N GLU A 374 -18.52 -5.33 -13.93
CA GLU A 374 -19.88 -5.82 -13.67
C GLU A 374 -20.00 -6.60 -12.35
N SER A 375 -18.87 -7.03 -11.78
CA SER A 375 -18.82 -7.91 -10.62
C SER A 375 -19.09 -7.15 -9.33
N ARG A 376 -19.76 -7.79 -8.36
CA ARG A 376 -19.87 -7.25 -7.00
C ARG A 376 -18.60 -7.53 -6.19
N VAL A 377 -18.05 -8.73 -6.36
CA VAL A 377 -16.87 -9.22 -5.65
C VAL A 377 -15.94 -9.85 -6.66
N ILE A 378 -14.64 -9.59 -6.51
CA ILE A 378 -13.60 -10.25 -7.28
C ILE A 378 -12.69 -10.98 -6.29
N HIS A 379 -12.63 -12.30 -6.41
CA HIS A 379 -11.72 -13.15 -5.66
C HIS A 379 -10.61 -13.63 -6.60
N ILE A 380 -9.35 -13.37 -6.25
CA ILE A 380 -8.19 -13.82 -7.03
C ILE A 380 -7.26 -14.59 -6.11
N ALA A 381 -7.09 -15.88 -6.37
CA ALA A 381 -6.13 -16.74 -5.69
C ALA A 381 -4.97 -17.05 -6.63
N THR A 382 -3.81 -16.46 -6.34
CA THR A 382 -2.62 -16.53 -7.21
C THR A 382 -1.35 -16.14 -6.44
N HIS A 383 -0.19 -16.27 -7.09
CA HIS A 383 1.09 -15.74 -6.59
C HIS A 383 1.19 -14.23 -6.77
N GLY A 384 1.65 -13.57 -5.71
CA GLY A 384 2.05 -12.17 -5.74
C GLY A 384 3.58 -12.03 -5.81
N TYR A 385 4.06 -11.04 -6.55
CA TYR A 385 5.47 -10.71 -6.65
C TYR A 385 5.70 -9.26 -6.22
N PHE A 386 6.62 -9.06 -5.29
CA PHE A 386 6.96 -7.76 -4.74
C PHE A 386 8.37 -7.34 -5.14
N ARG A 387 8.48 -6.15 -5.74
CA ARG A 387 9.72 -5.55 -6.21
C ARG A 387 10.04 -4.30 -5.43
N GLN A 388 11.04 -4.41 -4.55
CA GLN A 388 11.56 -3.27 -3.80
C GLN A 388 12.36 -2.31 -4.68
N ASP A 389 12.99 -2.83 -5.74
CA ASP A 389 13.79 -2.06 -6.69
C ASP A 389 12.90 -1.23 -7.62
N ASN A 390 11.78 -1.79 -8.08
CA ASN A 390 10.78 -1.07 -8.84
C ASN A 390 9.34 -1.48 -8.46
N PRO A 391 8.70 -0.73 -7.53
CA PRO A 391 7.35 -1.04 -7.07
C PRO A 391 6.28 -1.05 -8.17
N LEU A 392 6.43 -0.30 -9.27
CA LEU A 392 5.45 -0.26 -10.37
C LEU A 392 5.35 -1.61 -11.11
N PHE A 393 6.40 -2.42 -11.06
CA PHE A 393 6.44 -3.79 -11.60
C PHE A 393 6.19 -4.86 -10.54
N SER A 394 5.77 -4.48 -9.32
CA SER A 394 5.11 -5.43 -8.42
C SER A 394 3.74 -5.80 -8.97
N GLY A 395 3.28 -7.01 -8.71
CA GLY A 395 2.03 -7.48 -9.30
C GLY A 395 1.59 -8.85 -8.84
N ILE A 396 0.54 -9.34 -9.46
CA ILE A 396 0.02 -10.70 -9.28
C ILE A 396 0.04 -11.46 -10.60
N ARG A 397 0.18 -12.78 -10.52
CA ARG A 397 0.14 -13.64 -11.70
C ARG A 397 -1.30 -13.88 -12.13
N LEU A 398 -1.57 -13.79 -13.43
CA LEU A 398 -2.80 -14.25 -14.07
C LEU A 398 -2.47 -15.44 -14.98
N GLY A 399 -3.51 -16.08 -15.53
CA GLY A 399 -3.38 -17.28 -16.35
C GLY A 399 -2.54 -17.09 -17.61
N ASP A 400 -2.53 -15.87 -18.16
CA ASP A 400 -1.92 -15.51 -19.44
C ASP A 400 -0.81 -14.44 -19.33
N SER A 401 -0.68 -13.80 -18.17
CA SER A 401 0.11 -12.57 -18.01
C SER A 401 0.39 -12.24 -16.55
N TYR A 402 1.17 -11.18 -16.33
CA TYR A 402 1.33 -10.56 -15.01
C TYR A 402 0.52 -9.27 -14.96
N LEU A 403 -0.32 -9.12 -13.93
CA LEU A 403 -1.02 -7.88 -13.64
C LEU A 403 -0.16 -7.06 -12.67
N ASN A 404 0.58 -6.09 -13.20
CA ASN A 404 1.41 -5.19 -12.40
C ASN A 404 0.61 -3.98 -11.88
N LEU A 405 1.23 -3.22 -10.97
CA LEU A 405 0.62 -2.02 -10.39
C LEU A 405 0.27 -0.96 -11.44
N TYR A 406 1.07 -0.83 -12.49
CA TYR A 406 0.76 0.08 -13.58
C TYR A 406 -0.51 -0.33 -14.35
N ASP A 407 -0.66 -1.62 -14.65
CA ASP A 407 -1.85 -2.16 -15.33
C ASP A 407 -3.12 -1.98 -14.49
N LEU A 408 -3.01 -2.08 -13.16
CA LEU A 408 -4.12 -1.88 -12.23
C LEU A 408 -4.75 -0.48 -12.33
N TYR A 409 -3.97 0.57 -12.59
CA TYR A 409 -4.53 1.93 -12.74
C TYR A 409 -5.39 2.11 -13.99
N GLY A 410 -5.19 1.27 -15.01
CA GLY A 410 -6.01 1.27 -16.22
C GLY A 410 -7.23 0.35 -16.13
N LEU A 411 -7.46 -0.32 -14.99
CA LEU A 411 -8.61 -1.20 -14.82
C LEU A 411 -9.80 -0.45 -14.21
N HIS A 412 -10.96 -0.60 -14.84
CA HIS A 412 -12.24 -0.22 -14.26
C HIS A 412 -12.77 -1.42 -13.46
N LEU A 413 -12.45 -1.44 -12.17
CA LEU A 413 -12.91 -2.46 -11.22
C LEU A 413 -14.14 -1.93 -10.46
N PRO A 414 -14.94 -2.82 -9.85
CA PRO A 414 -16.16 -2.39 -9.19
C PRO A 414 -15.77 -1.49 -8.02
N VAL A 415 -16.41 -0.34 -8.00
CA VAL A 415 -16.22 0.72 -7.01
C VAL A 415 -17.13 0.47 -5.84
#